data_AF-A0A956VSB3-F1
#
_entry.id   AF-A0A956VSB3-F1
#
_cell.length_a   1.000
_cell.length_b   1.000
_cell.length_c   1.000
_cell.angle_alpha   90.00
_cell.angle_beta   90.00
_cell.angle_gamma   90.00
#
_symmetry.space_group_name_H-M   'P 1'
#
loop_
_entity.id
_entity.type
_entity.pdbx_description
1 polymer ?
#
loop_
_entity_poly.entity_id
_entity_poly.type
_entity_poly.pdbx_seq_one_letter_code
_entity_poly.pdbx_strand_id
1 'polypeptide(L)'
;LALPDVARALGVEEARASASLKVERALPAPHRELAQEAAGLVHVDLAADDATAAKLRAVVSAARSRRVVELDTPEGTRTFEPLGVVHRGGWHAIGRADGEIVAVPLELVSAIHGTAHRFERGAFDLDAWWRGRR
;
A
#
# COMPACT_ATOMS: atom_id res chain seq x y z
N LEU A 1 2.40 14.54 -7.37
CA LEU A 1 3.35 13.97 -6.41
C LEU A 1 4.15 12.83 -7.06
N ALA A 2 5.46 12.93 -7.25
CA ALA A 2 6.18 11.81 -7.86
C ALA A 2 6.07 10.56 -6.96
N LEU A 3 6.32 9.35 -7.47
CA LEU A 3 6.36 8.12 -6.64
C LEU A 3 7.07 8.24 -5.26
N PRO A 4 8.09 9.10 -5.06
CA PRO A 4 8.66 9.39 -3.74
C PRO A 4 7.65 9.87 -2.68
N ASP A 5 6.67 10.68 -3.06
CA ASP A 5 5.69 11.23 -2.13
C ASP A 5 4.71 10.18 -1.60
N VAL A 6 4.28 9.26 -2.48
CA VAL A 6 3.49 8.07 -2.08
C VAL A 6 4.33 7.18 -1.17
N ALA A 7 5.61 6.99 -1.48
CA ALA A 7 6.50 6.19 -0.63
C ALA A 7 6.72 6.82 0.76
N ARG A 8 6.78 8.15 0.84
CA ARG A 8 6.84 8.90 2.10
C ARG A 8 5.54 8.77 2.89
N ALA A 9 4.40 8.94 2.23
CA ALA A 9 3.08 8.75 2.84
C ALA A 9 2.91 7.34 3.41
N LEU A 10 3.51 6.32 2.77
CA LEU A 10 3.46 4.91 3.19
C LEU A 10 4.60 4.51 4.17
N GLY A 11 5.56 5.39 4.48
CA GLY A 11 6.71 5.07 5.34
C GLY A 11 7.67 4.02 4.75
N VAL A 12 7.70 3.88 3.42
CA VAL A 12 8.54 2.90 2.70
C VAL A 12 9.61 3.56 1.84
N GLU A 13 9.84 4.86 2.03
CA GLU A 13 10.76 5.67 1.22
C GLU A 13 12.16 5.05 1.11
N GLU A 14 12.78 4.70 2.24
CA GLU A 14 14.14 4.13 2.24
C GLU A 14 14.21 2.76 1.56
N ALA A 15 13.22 1.91 1.81
CA ALA A 15 13.14 0.58 1.19
C ALA A 15 12.96 0.68 -0.33
N ARG A 16 12.12 1.63 -0.77
CA ARG A 16 11.92 1.94 -2.19
C ARG A 16 13.20 2.50 -2.81
N ALA A 17 13.83 3.51 -2.20
CA ALA A 17 15.05 4.11 -2.71
C ALA A 17 16.16 3.05 -2.87
N SER A 18 16.31 2.16 -1.89
CA SER A 18 17.24 1.03 -1.95
C SER A 18 16.90 0.05 -3.09
N ALA A 19 15.62 -0.30 -3.26
CA ALA A 19 15.18 -1.18 -4.32
C ALA A 19 15.39 -0.57 -5.72
N SER A 20 15.00 0.69 -5.90
CA SER A 20 15.22 1.45 -7.14
C SER A 20 16.70 1.53 -7.49
N LEU A 21 17.56 1.86 -6.52
CA LEU A 21 19.01 1.91 -6.72
C LEU A 21 19.59 0.55 -7.15
N LYS A 22 19.11 -0.55 -6.56
CA LYS A 22 19.55 -1.91 -6.92
C LYS A 22 19.10 -2.29 -8.34
N VAL A 23 17.87 -1.95 -8.71
CA VAL A 23 17.34 -2.17 -10.05
C VAL A 23 18.10 -1.33 -11.08
N GLU A 24 18.26 -0.03 -10.85
CA GLU A 24 19.01 0.87 -11.75
C GLU A 24 20.46 0.42 -11.97
N ARG A 25 21.11 -0.08 -10.92
CA ARG A 25 22.49 -0.62 -11.02
C ARG A 25 22.55 -1.96 -11.75
N ALA A 26 21.48 -2.74 -11.73
CA ALA A 26 21.38 -4.01 -12.46
C ALA A 26 20.99 -3.83 -13.94
N LEU A 27 20.48 -2.66 -14.34
CA LEU A 27 20.09 -2.38 -15.73
C LEU A 27 21.30 -2.12 -16.64
N PRO A 28 21.31 -2.66 -17.89
CA PRO A 28 22.26 -2.26 -18.92
C PRO A 28 22.14 -0.76 -19.25
N ALA A 29 23.25 -0.13 -19.62
CA ALA A 29 23.36 1.33 -19.83
C ALA A 29 22.17 2.00 -20.57
N PRO A 30 21.71 1.51 -21.74
CA PRO A 30 20.59 2.16 -22.46
C PRO A 30 19.25 2.10 -21.73
N HIS A 31 19.03 1.10 -20.87
CA HIS A 31 17.80 0.98 -20.08
C HIS A 31 17.84 1.86 -18.82
N ARG A 32 19.04 2.18 -18.33
CA ARG A 32 19.24 3.07 -17.18
C ARG A 32 18.92 4.52 -17.55
N GLU A 33 19.33 4.96 -18.73
CA GLU A 33 18.99 6.28 -19.28
C GLU A 33 17.48 6.43 -19.47
N LEU A 34 16.83 5.43 -20.07
CA LEU A 34 15.37 5.42 -20.24
C LEU A 34 14.60 5.45 -18.90
N ALA A 35 15.11 4.75 -17.88
CA ALA A 35 14.52 4.76 -16.54
C ALA A 35 14.67 6.12 -15.83
N GLN A 36 15.82 6.80 -16.01
CA GLN A 36 16.05 8.16 -15.50
C GLN A 36 15.17 9.19 -16.19
N GLU A 37 14.98 9.05 -17.50
CA GLU A 37 14.10 9.90 -18.30
C GLU A 37 12.62 9.71 -17.92
N ALA A 38 12.18 8.46 -17.76
CA ALA A 38 10.83 8.13 -17.31
C ALA A 38 10.52 8.65 -15.89
N ALA A 39 11.51 8.65 -14.99
CA ALA A 39 11.35 9.20 -13.65
C ALA A 39 11.12 10.73 -13.65
N GLY A 40 11.61 11.44 -14.66
CA GLY A 40 11.33 12.87 -14.88
C GLY A 40 9.99 13.15 -15.57
N LEU A 41 9.42 12.17 -16.29
CA LEU A 41 8.18 12.31 -17.07
C LEU A 41 6.92 11.87 -16.32
N VAL A 42 7.05 11.01 -15.30
CA VAL A 42 5.91 10.45 -14.55
C VAL A 42 5.77 11.10 -13.18
N HIS A 43 4.85 12.06 -13.08
CA HIS A 43 4.41 12.70 -11.83
C HIS A 43 3.02 12.17 -11.44
N VAL A 44 2.90 11.53 -10.26
CA VAL A 44 1.66 10.86 -9.80
C VAL A 44 0.93 11.72 -8.75
N ASP A 45 0.12 12.68 -9.17
CA ASP A 45 -0.52 13.59 -8.22
C ASP A 45 -1.59 12.97 -7.33
N LEU A 46 -1.21 12.60 -6.09
CA LEU A 46 -2.09 12.04 -5.06
C LEU A 46 -1.62 12.49 -3.67
N ALA A 47 -1.88 13.74 -3.30
CA ALA A 47 -1.73 14.18 -1.91
C ALA A 47 -2.84 13.56 -1.07
N ALA A 48 -2.49 12.60 -0.20
CA ALA A 48 -3.37 12.19 0.89
C ALA A 48 -3.34 13.28 1.97
N ASP A 49 -4.49 13.66 2.52
CA ASP A 49 -4.51 14.45 3.76
C ASP A 49 -3.83 13.70 4.92
N ASP A 50 -3.49 14.40 5.99
CA ASP A 50 -2.75 13.83 7.12
C ASP A 50 -3.46 12.61 7.76
N ALA A 51 -4.79 12.63 7.82
CA ALA A 51 -5.58 11.54 8.38
C ALA A 51 -5.52 10.29 7.49
N THR A 52 -5.68 10.48 6.18
CA THR A 52 -5.53 9.43 5.17
C THR A 52 -4.11 8.88 5.15
N ALA A 53 -3.10 9.75 5.25
CA ALA A 53 -1.71 9.34 5.33
C ALA A 53 -1.42 8.51 6.59
N ALA A 54 -2.01 8.86 7.75
CA ALA A 54 -1.89 8.06 8.96
C ALA A 54 -2.50 6.66 8.81
N LYS A 55 -3.69 6.55 8.21
CA LYS A 55 -4.34 5.26 7.92
C LYS A 55 -3.52 4.41 6.95
N LEU A 56 -2.99 5.01 5.89
CA LEU A 56 -2.12 4.34 4.92
C LEU A 56 -0.86 3.76 5.57
N ARG A 57 -0.18 4.53 6.43
CA ARG A 57 0.96 4.03 7.21
C ARG A 57 0.59 2.86 8.11
N ALA A 58 -0.56 2.95 8.78
CA ALA A 58 -1.03 1.87 9.66
C ALA A 58 -1.25 0.56 8.89
N VAL A 59 -1.96 0.61 7.76
CA VAL A 59 -2.22 -0.56 6.91
C VAL A 59 -0.92 -1.15 6.35
N VAL A 60 -0.05 -0.33 5.79
CA VAL A 60 1.23 -0.80 5.20
C VAL A 60 2.16 -1.39 6.26
N SER A 61 2.27 -0.72 7.41
CA SER A 61 3.08 -1.21 8.53
C SER A 61 2.60 -2.57 9.02
N ALA A 62 1.27 -2.73 9.18
CA ALA A 62 0.66 -3.97 9.61
C ALA A 62 0.80 -5.08 8.55
N ALA A 63 0.62 -4.77 7.26
CA ALA A 63 0.83 -5.72 6.17
C ALA A 63 2.28 -6.24 6.13
N ARG A 64 3.25 -5.33 6.22
CA ARG A 64 4.69 -5.67 6.24
C ARG A 64 5.04 -6.51 7.47
N SER A 65 4.48 -6.14 8.63
CA SER A 65 4.74 -6.82 9.90
C SER A 65 3.90 -8.07 10.11
N ARG A 66 3.01 -8.41 9.17
CA ARG A 66 2.03 -9.50 9.27
C ARG A 66 1.20 -9.42 10.55
N ARG A 67 0.77 -8.21 10.91
CA ARG A 67 -0.04 -7.94 12.09
C ARG A 67 -1.50 -7.80 11.70
N VAL A 68 -2.37 -8.42 12.48
CA VAL A 68 -3.81 -8.21 12.39
C VAL A 68 -4.12 -6.82 12.94
N VAL A 69 -5.07 -6.13 12.33
CA VAL A 69 -5.60 -4.84 12.79
C VAL A 69 -7.11 -4.94 12.96
N GLU A 70 -7.67 -4.01 13.72
CA GLU A 70 -9.10 -3.76 13.78
C GLU A 70 -9.41 -2.47 13.04
N LEU A 71 -10.42 -2.51 12.17
CA LEU A 71 -10.90 -1.35 11.42
C LEU A 71 -12.24 -0.93 12.01
N ASP A 72 -12.36 0.34 12.39
CA ASP A 72 -13.66 0.92 12.73
C ASP A 72 -14.33 1.44 11.45
N THR A 73 -15.47 0.84 11.09
CA THR A 73 -16.29 1.23 9.94
C THR A 73 -17.72 1.59 10.38
N PRO A 74 -18.58 2.15 9.52
CA PRO A 74 -19.98 2.44 9.87
C PRO A 74 -20.76 1.20 10.32
N GLU A 75 -20.38 0.02 9.84
CA GLU A 75 -20.98 -1.28 10.19
C GLU A 75 -20.44 -1.85 11.52
N GLY A 76 -19.42 -1.23 12.10
CA GLY A 76 -18.80 -1.64 13.37
C GLY A 76 -17.29 -1.91 13.25
N THR A 77 -16.72 -2.40 14.34
CA THR A 77 -15.30 -2.81 14.39
C THR A 77 -15.15 -4.21 13.82
N ARG A 78 -14.20 -4.38 12.88
CA ARG A 78 -13.91 -5.67 12.24
C ARG A 78 -12.44 -6.01 12.24
N THR A 79 -12.13 -7.28 12.47
CA THR A 79 -10.78 -7.83 12.33
C THR A 79 -10.36 -7.84 10.86
N PHE A 80 -9.11 -7.48 10.61
CA PHE A 80 -8.58 -7.34 9.26
C PHE A 80 -7.12 -7.80 9.18
N GLU A 81 -6.81 -8.64 8.20
CA GLU A 81 -5.47 -9.11 7.86
C GLU A 81 -4.93 -8.32 6.65
N PRO A 82 -4.10 -7.30 6.84
CA PRO A 82 -3.74 -6.39 5.75
C PRO A 82 -2.79 -7.05 4.73
N LEU A 83 -3.14 -6.97 3.46
CA LEU A 83 -2.32 -7.49 2.34
C LEU A 83 -1.65 -6.38 1.53
N GLY A 84 -2.20 -5.16 1.57
CA GLY A 84 -1.62 -3.97 0.95
C GLY A 84 -2.64 -2.85 0.77
N VAL A 85 -2.29 -1.86 -0.05
CA VAL A 85 -3.18 -0.74 -0.41
C VAL A 85 -3.17 -0.51 -1.91
N VAL A 86 -4.27 -0.02 -2.45
CA VAL A 86 -4.40 0.35 -3.86
C VAL A 86 -5.06 1.73 -3.97
N HIS A 87 -4.71 2.49 -5.01
CA HIS A 87 -5.39 3.73 -5.35
C HIS A 87 -6.13 3.60 -6.70
N ARG A 88 -7.45 3.79 -6.69
CA ARG A 88 -8.29 3.87 -7.90
C ARG A 88 -9.56 4.66 -7.59
N GLY A 89 -9.58 5.94 -7.95
CA GLY A 89 -10.67 6.84 -7.57
C GLY A 89 -10.81 7.05 -6.05
N GLY A 90 -9.80 6.64 -5.27
CA GLY A 90 -9.81 6.60 -3.81
C GLY A 90 -8.84 5.53 -3.28
N TRP A 91 -8.39 5.70 -2.04
CA TRP A 91 -7.52 4.73 -1.37
C TRP A 91 -8.31 3.56 -0.80
N HIS A 92 -7.85 2.35 -1.07
CA HIS A 92 -8.43 1.11 -0.57
C HIS A 92 -7.38 0.30 0.19
N ALA A 93 -7.74 -0.16 1.39
CA ALA A 93 -7.02 -1.21 2.09
C ALA A 93 -7.46 -2.57 1.55
N ILE A 94 -6.51 -3.38 1.11
CA ILE A 94 -6.76 -4.75 0.65
C ILE A 94 -6.30 -5.71 1.73
N GLY A 95 -7.14 -6.67 2.10
CA GLY A 95 -6.84 -7.61 3.16
C GLY A 95 -7.91 -8.67 3.32
N ARG A 96 -7.73 -9.56 4.30
CA ARG A 96 -8.76 -10.55 4.65
C ARG A 96 -9.62 -10.09 5.81
N ALA A 97 -10.91 -10.35 5.71
CA ALA A 97 -11.85 -10.25 6.81
C ALA A 97 -12.87 -11.38 6.65
N ASP A 98 -13.24 -12.02 7.76
CA ASP A 98 -14.17 -13.16 7.76
C ASP A 98 -13.77 -14.27 6.75
N GLY A 99 -12.46 -14.46 6.57
CA GLY A 99 -11.89 -15.45 5.64
C GLY A 99 -11.80 -15.00 4.18
N GLU A 100 -12.42 -13.90 3.79
CA GLU A 100 -12.51 -13.44 2.40
C GLU A 100 -11.57 -12.26 2.12
N ILE A 101 -10.99 -12.22 0.90
CA ILE A 101 -10.19 -11.06 0.47
C ILE A 101 -11.13 -9.94 0.03
N VAL A 102 -11.04 -8.80 0.72
CA VAL A 102 -11.89 -7.63 0.52
C VAL A 102 -11.06 -6.38 0.19
N ALA A 103 -11.72 -5.41 -0.46
CA ALA A 103 -11.22 -4.05 -0.61
C ALA A 103 -12.07 -3.12 0.25
N VAL A 104 -11.44 -2.45 1.22
CA VAL A 104 -12.12 -1.51 2.13
C VAL A 104 -11.70 -0.09 1.76
N PRO A 105 -12.62 0.79 1.33
CA PRO A 105 -12.31 2.20 1.12
C PRO A 105 -11.83 2.86 2.41
N LEU A 106 -10.69 3.54 2.40
CA LEU A 106 -10.13 4.19 3.59
C LEU A 106 -10.94 5.40 4.07
N GLU A 107 -11.78 5.95 3.20
CA GLU A 107 -12.77 6.98 3.54
C GLU A 107 -13.85 6.47 4.51
N LEU A 108 -14.17 5.16 4.46
CA LEU A 108 -15.12 4.52 5.38
C LEU A 108 -14.47 4.07 6.69
N VAL A 109 -13.14 4.07 6.78
CA VAL A 109 -12.43 3.66 7.99
C VAL A 109 -12.22 4.87 8.88
N SER A 110 -12.85 4.92 10.05
CA SER A 110 -12.67 6.03 11.00
C SER A 110 -11.38 5.89 11.81
N ALA A 111 -11.03 4.66 12.21
CA ALA A 111 -9.80 4.35 12.94
C ALA A 111 -9.24 2.96 12.60
N ILE A 112 -7.95 2.79 12.85
CA ILE A 112 -7.22 1.52 12.67
C ILE A 112 -6.47 1.23 13.96
N HIS A 113 -6.81 0.13 14.62
CA HIS A 113 -6.18 -0.29 15.87
C HIS A 113 -5.25 -1.48 15.63
N GLY A 114 -4.01 -1.37 16.10
CA GLY A 114 -3.04 -2.46 16.02
C GLY A 114 -3.33 -3.55 17.04
N THR A 115 -3.24 -4.81 16.65
CA THR A 115 -3.36 -5.95 17.58
C THR A 115 -2.01 -6.63 17.82
N ALA A 116 -1.95 -7.45 18.87
CA ALA A 116 -0.82 -8.33 19.14
C ALA A 116 -0.84 -9.63 18.32
N HIS A 117 -1.85 -9.85 17.47
CA HIS A 117 -1.96 -11.05 16.65
C HIS A 117 -1.21 -10.92 15.33
N ARG A 118 -0.73 -12.06 14.83
CA ARG A 118 -0.10 -12.19 13.52
C ARG A 118 -0.96 -13.08 12.64
N PHE A 119 -0.89 -12.87 11.33
CA PHE A 119 -1.56 -13.72 10.35
C PHE A 119 -0.55 -14.29 9.36
N GLU A 120 -0.92 -15.39 8.71
CA GLU A 120 -0.15 -15.96 7.62
C GLU A 120 -0.54 -15.30 6.30
N ARG A 121 0.43 -14.64 5.65
CA ARG A 121 0.16 -13.92 4.40
C ARG A 121 -0.22 -14.89 3.26
N GLY A 122 0.44 -16.04 3.19
CA GLY A 122 0.35 -16.95 2.06
C GLY A 122 0.85 -16.33 0.75
N ALA A 123 0.67 -17.05 -0.36
CA ALA A 123 0.91 -16.51 -1.70
C ALA A 123 -0.23 -15.54 -2.06
N PHE A 124 0.10 -14.26 -2.26
CA PHE A 124 -0.85 -13.24 -2.68
C PHE A 124 -0.15 -12.20 -3.55
N ASP A 125 -0.69 -12.01 -4.74
CA ASP A 125 -0.33 -10.97 -5.70
C ASP A 125 -1.43 -9.90 -5.72
N LEU A 126 -1.09 -8.73 -5.18
CA LEU A 126 -2.01 -7.61 -5.03
C LEU A 126 -2.45 -7.04 -6.39
N ASP A 127 -1.53 -6.99 -7.35
CA ASP A 127 -1.76 -6.41 -8.66
C ASP A 127 -2.63 -7.34 -9.52
N ALA A 128 -2.31 -8.65 -9.51
CA ALA A 128 -3.13 -9.65 -10.18
C ALA A 128 -4.56 -9.72 -9.61
N TRP A 129 -4.69 -9.73 -8.28
CA TRP A 129 -6.00 -9.75 -7.62
C TRP A 129 -6.84 -8.51 -7.95
N TRP A 130 -6.22 -7.32 -7.93
CA TRP A 130 -6.91 -6.07 -8.20
C TRP A 130 -7.42 -5.98 -9.64
N ARG A 131 -6.59 -6.35 -10.62
CA ARG A 131 -7.00 -6.36 -12.04
C ARG A 131 -8.14 -7.34 -12.34
N GLY A 132 -8.29 -8.39 -11.54
CA GLY A 132 -9.39 -9.36 -11.66
C GLY A 132 -10.76 -8.81 -11.25
N ARG A 133 -10.81 -7.71 -10.47
CA ARG A 133 -12.05 -7.00 -10.12
C ARG A 133 -12.35 -5.96 -11.22
N ARG A 134 -13.12 -6.38 -12.23
CA ARG A 134 -13.73 -5.48 -13.21
C ARG A 134 -14.93 -4.76 -12.62
#